data_AF-X1C8C5-F1
#
_entry.id   AF-X1C8C5-F1
#
_cell.length_a   1.000
_cell.length_b   1.000
_cell.length_c   1.000
_cell.angle_alpha   90.00
_cell.angle_beta   90.00
_cell.angle_gamma   90.00
#
_symmetry.space_group_name_H-M   'P 1'
#
loop_
_entity.id
_entity.type
_entity.pdbx_description
1 polymer ?
#
loop_
_entity_poly.entity_id
_entity_poly.type
_entity_poly.pdbx_seq_one_letter_code
_entity_poly.pdbx_strand_id
1 'polypeptide(L)'
;KAGQLITSTGDITGLDTSSFATLSAADFAATSQLASLIGETEFSTLFHQGQREHIYVCLIANRVILAVIFDQRTNLGLIRVRTKNTVAELEKIFDVIFSKVERESEFPKELDADFTTAAEEELDKLFGF
;
A
#
# COMPACT_ATOMS: atom_id res chain seq x y z
N LYS A 1 -6.73 4.26 -0.91
CA LYS A 1 -5.30 3.84 -0.93
C LYS A 1 -4.83 3.93 -2.37
N ALA A 2 -3.74 4.65 -2.66
CA ALA A 2 -3.43 5.12 -4.02
C ALA A 2 -2.72 4.10 -4.94
N GLY A 3 -2.49 2.86 -4.50
CA GLY A 3 -1.78 1.87 -5.31
C GLY A 3 -0.27 2.10 -5.46
N GLN A 4 0.29 3.07 -4.74
CA GLN A 4 1.71 3.34 -4.75
C GLN A 4 2.50 2.19 -4.10
N LEU A 5 3.46 1.65 -4.84
CA LEU A 5 4.42 0.68 -4.32
C LEU A 5 5.35 1.38 -3.31
N ILE A 6 5.40 0.87 -2.07
CA ILE A 6 6.34 1.35 -1.04
C ILE A 6 7.65 0.57 -1.13
N THR A 7 7.56 -0.76 -1.18
CA THR A 7 8.71 -1.66 -1.26
C THR A 7 8.29 -3.04 -1.76
N SER A 8 9.26 -3.84 -2.22
CA SER A 8 9.09 -5.22 -2.66
C SER A 8 10.32 -6.06 -2.34
N THR A 9 10.14 -7.35 -2.09
CA THR A 9 11.23 -8.30 -1.81
C THR A 9 10.84 -9.71 -2.27
N GLY A 10 11.83 -10.60 -2.41
CA GLY A 10 11.68 -11.95 -2.92
C GLY A 10 12.03 -12.07 -4.41
N ASP A 11 11.57 -13.14 -5.06
CA ASP A 11 11.69 -13.30 -6.50
C ASP A 11 10.56 -12.54 -7.20
N ILE A 12 10.89 -11.34 -7.67
CA ILE A 12 9.99 -10.46 -8.43
C ILE A 12 10.34 -10.41 -9.92
N THR A 13 11.18 -11.35 -10.38
CA THR A 13 11.65 -11.36 -11.76
C THR A 13 10.47 -11.56 -12.72
N GLY A 14 10.27 -10.60 -13.62
CA GLY A 14 9.17 -10.66 -14.60
C GLY A 14 7.80 -10.22 -14.07
N LEU A 15 7.70 -9.77 -12.81
CA LEU A 15 6.50 -9.14 -12.28
C LEU A 15 6.60 -7.61 -12.38
N ASP A 16 5.62 -6.99 -13.04
CA ASP A 16 5.43 -5.54 -12.94
C ASP A 16 4.80 -5.20 -11.58
N THR A 17 5.64 -4.87 -10.62
CA THR A 17 5.25 -4.59 -9.23
C THR A 17 4.42 -3.32 -9.09
N SER A 18 4.63 -2.33 -9.95
CA SER A 18 3.85 -1.08 -9.96
C SER A 18 2.42 -1.33 -10.44
N SER A 19 2.27 -2.06 -11.55
CA SER A 19 0.95 -2.48 -12.03
C SER A 19 0.25 -3.39 -11.02
N PHE A 20 0.98 -4.33 -10.42
CA PHE A 20 0.45 -5.20 -9.38
C PHE A 20 -0.04 -4.42 -8.15
N ALA A 21 0.72 -3.43 -7.66
CA ALA A 21 0.32 -2.59 -6.53
C ALA A 21 -0.93 -1.76 -6.84
N THR A 22 -1.01 -1.20 -8.05
CA THR A 22 -2.17 -0.43 -8.51
C THR A 22 -3.43 -1.30 -8.56
N LEU A 23 -3.34 -2.46 -9.21
CA LEU A 23 -4.46 -3.41 -9.33
C LEU A 23 -4.89 -3.96 -7.98
N SER A 24 -3.93 -4.32 -7.11
CA SER A 24 -4.23 -4.81 -5.76
C SER A 24 -4.94 -3.77 -4.90
N ALA A 25 -4.57 -2.48 -5.02
CA ALA A 25 -5.25 -1.42 -4.30
C ALA A 25 -6.67 -1.17 -4.84
N ALA A 26 -6.88 -1.28 -6.14
CA ALA A 26 -8.20 -1.19 -6.76
C ALA A 26 -9.11 -2.36 -6.34
N ASP A 27 -8.60 -3.59 -6.38
CA ASP A 27 -9.30 -4.79 -5.90
C ASP A 27 -9.67 -4.69 -4.42
N PHE A 28 -8.73 -4.23 -3.58
CA PHE A 28 -9.00 -3.98 -2.17
C PHE A 28 -10.10 -2.91 -1.95
N ALA A 29 -10.06 -1.82 -2.72
CA ALA A 29 -11.08 -0.77 -2.63
C ALA A 29 -12.47 -1.27 -3.04
N ALA A 30 -12.55 -2.12 -4.08
CA ALA A 30 -13.80 -2.73 -4.50
C ALA A 30 -14.33 -3.72 -3.46
N THR A 31 -13.47 -4.58 -2.91
CA THR A 31 -13.86 -5.54 -1.86
C THR A 31 -14.27 -4.85 -0.55
N SER A 32 -13.70 -3.69 -0.22
CA SER A 32 -14.19 -2.86 0.89
C SER A 32 -15.62 -2.36 0.68
N GLN A 33 -16.03 -2.06 -0.56
CA GLN A 33 -17.42 -1.72 -0.86
C GLN A 33 -18.34 -2.94 -0.71
N LEU A 34 -17.87 -4.12 -1.12
CA LEU A 34 -18.61 -5.37 -0.88
C LEU A 34 -18.83 -5.63 0.60
N ALA A 35 -17.83 -5.40 1.46
CA ALA A 35 -17.96 -5.52 2.91
C ALA A 35 -19.11 -4.64 3.43
N SER A 36 -19.14 -3.38 3.02
CA SER A 36 -20.21 -2.45 3.41
C SER A 36 -21.59 -2.91 2.95
N LEU A 37 -21.72 -3.46 1.73
CA LEU A 37 -23.00 -3.96 1.21
C LEU A 37 -23.56 -5.13 2.02
N ILE A 38 -22.71 -5.92 2.67
CA ILE A 38 -23.13 -7.06 3.51
C ILE A 38 -23.15 -6.72 5.01
N GLY A 39 -22.94 -5.46 5.38
CA GLY A 39 -22.96 -5.00 6.76
C GLY A 39 -21.65 -5.21 7.54
N GLU A 40 -20.56 -5.57 6.87
CA GLU A 40 -19.23 -5.67 7.45
C GLU A 40 -18.51 -4.32 7.41
N THR A 41 -17.61 -4.08 8.38
CA THR A 41 -16.81 -2.85 8.41
C THR A 41 -15.73 -2.88 7.33
N GLU A 42 -14.97 -3.97 7.26
CA GLU A 42 -13.97 -4.22 6.22
C GLU A 42 -13.55 -5.70 6.22
N PHE A 43 -12.99 -6.17 5.11
CA PHE A 43 -12.24 -7.42 5.10
C PHE A 43 -10.78 -7.15 5.50
N SER A 44 -10.37 -7.63 6.67
CA SER A 44 -9.00 -7.45 7.17
C SER A 44 -7.94 -8.24 6.38
N THR A 45 -8.38 -9.31 5.70
CA THR A 45 -7.52 -10.15 4.86
C THR A 45 -8.28 -10.64 3.63
N LEU A 46 -7.60 -10.74 2.50
CA LEU A 46 -8.12 -11.34 1.26
C LEU A 46 -7.20 -12.48 0.83
N PHE A 47 -7.78 -13.49 0.17
CA PHE A 47 -7.05 -14.61 -0.39
C PHE A 47 -7.56 -14.94 -1.78
N HIS A 48 -6.66 -14.91 -2.76
CA HIS A 48 -6.95 -15.29 -4.14
C HIS A 48 -6.20 -16.57 -4.49
N GLN A 49 -6.96 -17.62 -4.78
CA GLN A 49 -6.40 -18.92 -5.16
C GLN A 49 -6.23 -19.01 -6.69
N GLY A 50 -4.99 -18.99 -7.16
CA GLY A 50 -4.66 -19.35 -8.54
C GLY A 50 -4.32 -20.84 -8.71
N GLN A 51 -4.08 -21.25 -9.96
CA GLN A 51 -3.67 -22.63 -10.28
C GLN A 51 -2.20 -22.92 -9.96
N ARG A 52 -1.35 -21.90 -9.80
CA ARG A 52 0.10 -22.09 -9.54
C ARG A 52 0.55 -21.23 -8.38
N GLU A 53 0.19 -19.95 -8.47
CA GLU A 53 0.45 -18.96 -7.45
C GLU A 53 -0.83 -18.61 -6.71
N HIS A 54 -0.67 -18.19 -5.46
CA HIS A 54 -1.72 -17.68 -4.62
C HIS A 54 -1.34 -16.28 -4.14
N ILE A 55 -2.34 -15.43 -3.89
CA ILE A 55 -2.13 -14.08 -3.37
C ILE A 55 -2.83 -13.98 -2.02
N TYR A 56 -2.08 -13.62 -0.99
CA TYR A 56 -2.61 -13.22 0.30
C TYR A 56 -2.41 -11.73 0.50
N VAL A 57 -3.48 -11.03 0.87
CA VAL A 57 -3.45 -9.58 1.10
C VAL A 57 -3.95 -9.31 2.52
N CYS A 58 -3.30 -8.42 3.24
CA CYS A 58 -3.77 -7.93 4.53
C CYS A 58 -3.48 -6.45 4.74
N LEU A 59 -4.21 -5.83 5.67
CA LEU A 59 -3.96 -4.46 6.07
C LEU A 59 -2.91 -4.36 7.17
N ILE A 60 -2.19 -3.23 7.15
CA ILE A 60 -1.30 -2.79 8.22
C ILE A 60 -1.76 -1.40 8.66
N ALA A 61 -2.09 -1.23 9.95
CA ALA A 61 -2.56 0.03 10.54
C ALA A 61 -3.67 0.72 9.73
N ASN A 62 -4.53 -0.04 9.06
CA ASN A 62 -5.59 0.39 8.14
C ASN A 62 -5.19 1.33 6.99
N ARG A 63 -3.90 1.66 6.85
CA ARG A 63 -3.39 2.62 5.84
C ARG A 63 -2.60 1.92 4.74
N VAL A 64 -1.87 0.86 5.06
CA VAL A 64 -0.97 0.16 4.13
C VAL A 64 -1.52 -1.22 3.78
N ILE A 65 -1.22 -1.69 2.56
CA ILE A 65 -1.55 -3.03 2.08
C ILE A 65 -0.26 -3.84 2.00
N LEU A 66 -0.25 -5.03 2.60
CA LEU A 66 0.79 -6.03 2.39
C LEU A 66 0.22 -7.14 1.52
N ALA A 67 0.88 -7.40 0.40
CA ALA A 67 0.55 -8.49 -0.51
C ALA A 67 1.70 -9.52 -0.52
N VAL A 68 1.34 -10.80 -0.45
CA VAL A 68 2.26 -11.93 -0.46
C VAL A 68 1.83 -12.87 -1.58
N ILE A 69 2.75 -13.14 -2.51
CA ILE A 69 2.58 -14.12 -3.58
C ILE A 69 3.34 -15.38 -3.18
N PHE A 70 2.71 -16.55 -3.28
CA PHE A 70 3.34 -17.82 -2.90
C PHE A 70 2.80 -18.99 -3.73
N ASP A 71 3.66 -19.98 -3.94
CA ASP A 71 3.33 -21.19 -4.69
C ASP A 71 2.60 -22.24 -3.83
N GLN A 72 2.13 -23.31 -4.48
CA GLN A 72 1.42 -24.41 -3.84
C GLN A 72 2.24 -25.19 -2.78
N ARG A 73 3.56 -25.02 -2.73
CA ARG A 73 4.39 -25.69 -1.70
C ARG A 73 4.18 -25.06 -0.33
N THR A 74 3.68 -23.84 -0.32
CA THR A 74 3.33 -23.10 0.90
C THR A 74 1.81 -23.08 1.08
N ASN A 75 1.34 -23.31 2.31
CA ASN A 75 -0.09 -23.22 2.61
C ASN A 75 -0.46 -21.88 3.27
N LEU A 76 -1.73 -21.51 3.14
CA LEU A 76 -2.28 -20.28 3.69
C LEU A 76 -2.10 -20.15 5.22
N GLY A 77 -2.12 -21.27 5.94
CA GLY A 77 -1.91 -21.26 7.39
C GLY A 77 -0.54 -20.73 7.78
N LEU A 78 0.52 -21.20 7.11
CA LEU A 78 1.88 -20.73 7.33
C LEU A 78 2.03 -19.23 6.99
N ILE A 79 1.45 -18.80 5.86
CA ILE A 79 1.44 -17.38 5.46
C ILE A 79 0.77 -16.51 6.52
N ARG A 80 -0.39 -16.92 7.03
CA ARG A 80 -1.10 -16.18 8.09
C ARG A 80 -0.26 -16.05 9.36
N VAL A 81 0.41 -17.11 9.79
CA VAL A 81 1.28 -17.08 10.99
C VAL A 81 2.46 -16.12 10.78
N ARG A 82 3.15 -16.22 9.65
CA ARG A 82 4.31 -15.35 9.35
C ARG A 82 3.88 -13.90 9.23
N THR A 83 2.81 -13.65 8.49
CA THR A 83 2.33 -12.29 8.23
C THR A 83 1.82 -11.63 9.50
N LYS A 84 1.17 -12.35 10.42
CA LYS A 84 0.72 -11.80 11.71
C LYS A 84 1.87 -11.13 12.48
N ASN A 85 3.03 -11.77 12.55
CA ASN A 85 4.19 -11.22 13.25
C ASN A 85 4.76 -10.00 12.50
N THR A 86 4.90 -10.12 11.17
CA THR A 86 5.40 -9.02 10.33
C THR A 86 4.50 -7.78 10.38
N VAL A 87 3.18 -7.96 10.36
CA VAL A 87 2.20 -6.86 10.49
C VAL A 87 2.41 -6.13 11.82
N ALA A 88 2.50 -6.85 12.94
CA ALA A 88 2.68 -6.23 14.26
C ALA A 88 3.99 -5.43 14.40
N GLU A 89 5.06 -5.83 13.69
CA GLU A 89 6.31 -5.08 13.63
C GLU A 89 6.19 -3.85 12.74
N LEU A 90 5.58 -4.00 11.56
CA LEU A 90 5.39 -2.90 10.61
C LEU A 90 4.43 -1.84 11.13
N GLU A 91 3.38 -2.21 11.87
CA GLU A 91 2.46 -1.25 12.50
C GLU A 91 3.21 -0.25 13.38
N LYS A 92 4.13 -0.72 14.23
CA LYS A 92 4.95 0.15 15.08
C LYS A 92 5.80 1.13 14.27
N ILE A 93 6.34 0.69 13.14
CA ILE A 93 7.17 1.53 12.26
C ILE A 93 6.29 2.59 11.60
N PHE A 94 5.16 2.17 11.04
CA PHE A 94 4.24 3.05 10.34
C PHE A 94 3.58 4.06 11.28
N ASP A 95 3.25 3.68 12.52
CA ASP A 95 2.71 4.61 13.53
C ASP A 95 3.69 5.76 13.79
N VAL A 96 4.98 5.47 13.90
CA VAL A 96 6.02 6.51 14.08
C VAL A 96 6.13 7.40 12.85
N ILE A 97 6.10 6.82 11.64
CA ILE A 97 6.17 7.57 10.38
C ILE A 97 4.95 8.50 10.25
N PHE A 98 3.75 7.96 10.41
CA PHE A 98 2.51 8.73 10.28
C PHE A 98 2.40 9.83 11.33
N SER A 99 2.81 9.55 12.58
CA SER A 99 2.85 10.55 13.65
C SER A 99 3.83 11.70 13.39
N LYS A 100 4.88 11.47 12.58
CA LYS A 100 5.81 12.54 12.16
C LYS A 100 5.21 13.38 11.03
N VAL A 101 4.66 12.71 10.02
CA VAL A 101 4.01 13.38 8.88
C VAL A 101 2.87 14.28 9.36
N GLU A 102 1.99 13.77 10.24
CA GLU A 102 0.86 14.54 10.77
C GLU A 102 1.32 15.81 11.49
N ARG A 103 2.38 15.73 12.32
CA ARG A 103 2.98 16.90 12.98
C ARG A 103 3.60 17.90 12.02
N GLU A 104 4.24 17.44 10.95
CA GLU A 104 4.84 18.33 9.94
C GLU A 104 3.77 19.03 9.09
N SER A 105 2.60 18.43 8.89
CA SER A 105 1.46 19.05 8.21
C SER A 105 0.66 20.04 9.07
N GLU A 106 0.82 20.03 10.39
CA GLU A 106 0.20 21.00 11.30
C GLU A 106 0.98 22.32 11.39
N PHE A 107 2.26 22.35 10.98
CA PHE A 107 2.95 23.60 10.74
C PHE A 107 2.51 24.13 9.37
N PRO A 108 1.92 25.34 9.28
CA PRO A 108 1.77 25.98 7.99
C PRO A 108 3.18 26.14 7.44
N LYS A 109 3.52 25.40 6.38
CA LYS A 109 4.53 25.88 5.46
C LYS A 109 3.93 27.16 4.89
N GLU A 110 4.32 28.30 5.42
CA GLU A 110 4.57 29.44 4.55
C GLU A 110 5.57 28.92 3.52
N LEU A 111 5.05 28.32 2.45
CA LEU A 111 5.82 28.08 1.24
C LEU A 111 6.24 29.48 0.82
N ASP A 112 7.50 29.79 1.02
CA ASP A 112 8.04 31.10 0.68
C ASP A 112 7.68 31.38 -0.78
N ALA A 113 7.25 32.60 -1.09
CA ALA A 113 6.75 32.94 -2.43
C ALA A 113 7.82 32.62 -3.51
N ASP A 114 9.09 32.72 -3.12
CA ASP A 114 10.25 32.35 -3.92
C ASP A 114 10.30 30.86 -4.27
N PHE A 115 9.90 29.97 -3.35
CA PHE A 115 9.85 28.53 -3.62
C PHE A 115 8.74 28.19 -4.61
N THR A 116 7.57 28.82 -4.46
CA THR A 116 6.43 28.62 -5.37
C THR A 116 6.79 29.09 -6.78
N THR A 117 7.39 30.27 -6.89
CA THR A 117 7.83 30.84 -8.18
C THR A 117 8.88 29.96 -8.86
N ALA A 118 9.90 29.49 -8.11
CA ALA A 118 10.92 28.60 -8.66
C ALA A 118 10.37 27.23 -9.10
N ALA A 119 9.36 26.71 -8.40
CA ALA A 119 8.70 25.46 -8.78
C ALA A 119 7.85 25.62 -10.05
N GLU A 120 7.13 26.75 -10.19
CA GLU A 120 6.38 27.09 -11.40
C GLU A 120 7.31 27.21 -12.63
N GLU A 121 8.43 27.92 -12.50
CA GLU A 121 9.42 28.04 -13.59
C GLU A 121 10.00 26.68 -14.03
N GLU A 122 10.20 25.75 -13.10
CA GLU A 122 10.73 24.42 -13.41
C GLU A 122 9.65 23.51 -14.05
N LEU A 123 8.39 23.65 -13.64
CA LEU A 123 7.26 22.98 -14.29
C LEU A 123 7.07 23.47 -15.72
N ASP A 124 7.17 24.77 -15.96
CA ASP A 124 7.08 25.35 -17.30
C ASP A 124 8.22 24.84 -18.21
N LYS A 125 9.43 24.66 -17.69
CA LYS A 125 10.53 24.02 -18.46
C LYS A 125 10.29 22.55 -18.76
N LEU A 126 9.66 21.81 -17.83
CA LEU A 126 9.41 20.38 -17.95
C LEU A 126 8.23 20.05 -18.88
N PHE A 127 7.18 20.87 -18.84
CA PHE A 127 5.92 20.62 -19.55
C PHE A 127 5.67 21.57 -20.72
N GLY A 128 6.47 22.63 -20.87
CA GLY A 128 6.52 23.48 -22.06
C GLY A 128 5.21 24.21 -22.39
N PHE A 129 4.48 24.68 -21.38
CA PHE A 129 3.34 25.58 -21.58
C PHE A 129 3.81 26.99 -21.98
#